data_AF-A0A286RGE2-F1
#
_entry.id   AF-A0A286RGE2-F1
#
_cell.length_a   1.000
_cell.length_b   1.000
_cell.length_c   1.000
_cell.angle_alpha   90.00
_cell.angle_beta   90.00
_cell.angle_gamma   90.00
#
_symmetry.space_group_name_H-M   'P 1'
#
loop_
_entity.id
_entity.type
_entity.pdbx_description
1 polymer ?
#
loop_
_entity_poly.entity_id
_entity_poly.type
_entity_poly.pdbx_seq_one_letter_code
_entity_poly.pdbx_strand_id
1 'polypeptide(L)' 'MFARIKLVLLILLTLLVVIFVVQNTATMAIRFLFWEFSSSVATLVILMFALGFCVGLLVAGWLVRGMAKGHSSKHTAAQ' A
#
# COMPACT_ATOMS: atom_id res chain seq x y z
N MET A 1 -11.25 -1.15 29.53
CA MET A 1 -11.77 -2.25 28.71
C MET A 1 -11.27 -2.20 27.25
N PHE A 2 -11.41 -1.07 26.54
CA PHE A 2 -11.01 -0.91 25.14
C PHE A 2 -9.54 -1.24 24.82
N ALA A 3 -8.58 -0.92 25.70
CA ALA A 3 -7.16 -1.21 25.47
C ALA A 3 -6.84 -2.72 25.39
N ARG A 4 -7.53 -3.55 26.19
CA ARG A 4 -7.37 -5.01 26.17
C ARG A 4 -7.92 -5.60 24.88
N ILE A 5 -9.09 -5.12 24.44
CA ILE A 5 -9.73 -5.54 23.18
C ILE A 5 -8.84 -5.17 21.99
N LYS A 6 -8.30 -3.95 21.95
CA LYS A 6 -7.35 -3.51 20.91
C LYS A 6 -6.11 -4.41 20.86
N LEU A 7 -5.55 -4.79 22.01
CA LEU A 7 -4.42 -5.71 22.09
C LEU A 7 -4.75 -7.10 21.55
N VAL A 8 -5.90 -7.67 21.95
CA VAL A 8 -6.36 -8.97 21.46
C VAL A 8 -6.60 -8.92 19.95
N LEU A 9 -7.22 -7.85 19.44
CA LEU A 9 -7.47 -7.66 18.01
C LEU A 9 -6.15 -7.56 17.23
N LEU A 10 -5.17 -6.84 17.77
CA LEU A 10 -3.85 -6.69 17.15
C LEU A 10 -3.09 -8.03 17.09
N ILE A 11 -3.15 -8.82 18.17
CA ILE A 11 -2.54 -10.15 18.22
C ILE A 11 -3.20 -11.09 17.21
N LEU A 12 -4.54 -11.10 17.14
CA LEU A 12 -5.28 -11.89 16.17
C LEU A 12 -4.97 -11.49 14.73
N LEU A 13 -4.91 -10.19 14.45
CA LEU A 13 -4.56 -9.67 13.14
C LEU A 13 -3.12 -10.07 12.76
N THR A 14 -2.18 -9.96 13.69
CA THR A 14 -0.78 -10.34 13.47
C THR A 14 -0.67 -11.84 13.17
N LEU A 15 -1.34 -12.69 13.94
CA LEU A 15 -1.41 -14.13 13.69
C LEU A 15 -2.00 -14.45 12.32
N LEU A 16 -3.07 -13.75 11.94
CA LEU A 16 -3.70 -13.93 10.63
C LEU A 16 -2.74 -13.59 9.49
N VAL A 17 -1.96 -12.50 9.62
CA VAL A 17 -0.93 -12.15 8.63
C VAL A 17 0.14 -13.23 8.55
N VAL A 18 0.64 -13.73 9.69
CA VAL A 18 1.65 -14.80 9.71
C VAL A 18 1.13 -16.07 9.03
N ILE A 19 -0.08 -16.51 9.37
CA ILE A 19 -0.72 -17.69 8.77
C ILE A 19 -0.91 -17.48 7.27
N PHE A 20 -1.36 -16.30 6.86
CA PHE A 20 -1.52 -15.95 5.46
C PHE A 20 -0.18 -16.06 4.71
N VAL A 21 0.91 -15.53 5.26
CA VAL A 21 2.25 -15.63 4.64
C VAL A 21 2.71 -17.09 4.52
N VAL A 22 2.59 -17.86 5.60
CA VAL A 22 3.05 -19.26 5.62
C VAL A 22 2.23 -20.15 4.69
N GLN A 23 0.89 -20.01 4.69
CA GLN A 23 0.04 -20.79 3.79
C GLN A 23 0.24 -20.39 2.33
N ASN A 24 0.51 -19.11 2.08
CA ASN A 24 0.90 -18.64 0.78
C ASN A 24 2.42 -18.73 0.57
N THR A 25 3.10 -19.77 1.08
CA THR A 25 4.49 -20.07 0.69
C THR A 25 4.55 -21.06 -0.48
N ALA A 26 3.40 -21.59 -0.91
CA ALA A 26 3.31 -22.41 -2.12
C ALA A 26 3.82 -21.62 -3.33
N THR A 27 4.97 -22.05 -3.86
CA THR A 27 5.59 -21.45 -5.04
C THR A 27 4.85 -21.92 -6.28
N MET A 28 4.26 -21.00 -7.01
CA MET A 28 3.70 -21.27 -8.33
C MET A 28 4.57 -20.62 -9.39
N ALA A 29 4.71 -21.29 -10.54
CA ALA A 29 5.41 -20.73 -11.68
C ALA A 29 4.57 -19.59 -12.27
N ILE A 30 5.13 -18.38 -12.27
CA ILE A 30 4.50 -17.18 -12.81
C ILE A 30 5.21 -16.85 -14.12
N ARG A 31 4.45 -16.80 -15.21
CA ARG A 31 4.93 -16.39 -16.53
C ARG A 31 4.43 -14.98 -16.81
N PHE A 32 5.33 -14.00 -16.80
CA PHE A 32 5.02 -12.61 -17.07
C PHE A 32 5.73 -12.14 -18.35
N LEU A 33 4.97 -12.01 -19.43
CA LEU A 33 5.42 -11.57 -20.75
C LEU A 33 6.60 -12.40 -21.31
N PHE A 34 7.85 -12.03 -20.99
CA PHE A 34 9.07 -12.75 -21.38
C PHE A 34 9.85 -13.34 -20.20
N TRP A 35 9.38 -13.11 -18.96
CA TRP A 35 10.01 -13.58 -17.73
C TRP A 35 9.23 -14.73 -17.11
N GLU A 36 9.96 -15.71 -16.61
CA GLU A 36 9.42 -16.83 -15.84
C GLU A 36 10.14 -16.87 -14.50
N PHE A 37 9.37 -16.87 -13.42
CA PHE A 37 9.90 -16.96 -12.06
C PHE A 37 8.92 -17.69 -11.17
N SER A 38 9.45 -18.41 -10.18
CA SER A 38 8.66 -19.15 -9.20
C SER A 38 8.55 -18.33 -7.92
N SER A 39 7.33 -17.94 -7.57
CA SER A 39 7.07 -17.22 -6.32
C SER A 39 5.65 -17.51 -5.83
N SER A 40 5.35 -17.07 -4.63
CA SER A 40 3.97 -17.07 -4.16
C SER A 40 3.18 -15.93 -4.79
N VAL A 41 2.03 -16.25 -5.37
CA VAL A 41 1.10 -15.28 -5.94
C VAL A 41 0.67 -14.25 -4.88
N ALA A 42 0.46 -14.67 -3.63
CA ALA A 42 0.02 -13.74 -2.60
C ALA A 42 1.10 -12.73 -2.20
N THR A 43 2.36 -13.16 -2.12
CA THR A 43 3.49 -12.26 -1.88
C THR A 43 3.58 -11.22 -2.99
N LEU A 44 3.39 -11.65 -4.25
CA LEU A 44 3.40 -10.76 -5.40
C LEU A 44 2.22 -9.76 -5.37
N VAL A 45 1.01 -10.21 -5.04
CA VAL A 45 -0.18 -9.34 -4.90
C VAL A 45 0.01 -8.29 -3.80
N ILE A 46 0.53 -8.68 -2.63
CA ILE A 46 0.82 -7.74 -1.55
C ILE A 46 1.87 -6.71 -1.98
N LEU A 47 2.95 -7.15 -2.64
CA LEU A 47 3.98 -6.26 -3.17
C LEU A 47 3.42 -5.27 -4.19
N MET A 48 2.63 -5.74 -5.15
CA MET A 48 2.00 -4.87 -6.15
C MET A 48 1.06 -3.85 -5.50
N PHE A 49 0.27 -4.28 -4.51
CA PHE A 49 -0.61 -3.38 -3.76
C PHE A 49 0.19 -2.31 -2.99
N ALA A 50 1.22 -2.71 -2.26
CA ALA A 50 2.07 -1.79 -1.50
C ALA A 50 2.77 -0.78 -2.42
N LEU A 51 3.31 -1.23 -3.55
CA LEU A 51 3.93 -0.36 -4.54
C LEU A 51 2.91 0.62 -5.15
N GLY A 52 1.75 0.13 -5.57
CA GLY A 52 0.67 0.97 -6.10
C GLY A 52 0.19 2.01 -5.09
N PHE A 53 0.04 1.62 -3.83
CA PHE A 53 -0.32 2.53 -2.74
C PHE A 53 0.75 3.61 -2.51
N CYS A 54 2.03 3.23 -2.43
CA CYS A 54 3.14 4.18 -2.30
C CYS A 54 3.20 5.17 -3.47
N VAL A 55 3.08 4.68 -4.72
CA VAL A 55 3.03 5.54 -5.91
C VAL A 55 1.83 6.48 -5.85
N GLY A 56 0.66 5.97 -5.48
CA GLY A 56 -0.56 6.78 -5.32
C GLY A 56 -0.39 7.89 -4.29
N LEU A 57 0.22 7.60 -3.14
CA LEU A 57 0.53 8.61 -2.12
C LEU A 57 1.51 9.67 -2.61
N LEU A 58 2.55 9.26 -3.34
CA LEU A 58 3.51 10.21 -3.93
C LEU A 58 2.79 11.13 -4.92
N VAL A 59 2.06 10.56 -5.89
CA VAL A 59 1.32 11.34 -6.91
C VAL A 59 0.31 12.28 -6.27
N ALA A 60 -0.48 11.80 -5.31
CA ALA A 60 -1.43 12.64 -4.57
C ALA A 60 -0.73 13.79 -3.84
N GLY A 61 0.41 13.52 -3.19
CA GLY A 61 1.23 14.54 -2.54
C GLY A 61 1.73 15.62 -3.52
N TRP A 62 2.16 15.24 -4.72
CA TRP A 62 2.57 16.19 -5.76
C TRP A 62 1.39 17.01 -6.31
N LEU A 63 0.26 16.38 -6.59
CA LEU A 63 -0.94 17.03 -7.14
C LEU A 63 -1.59 18.00 -6.15
N VAL A 64 -1.75 17.59 -4.89
CA VAL A 64 -2.34 18.42 -3.82
C VAL A 64 -1.45 19.63 -3.53
N ARG A 65 -0.12 19.46 -3.52
CA ARG A 65 0.83 20.58 -3.37
C ARG A 65 0.83 21.54 -4.57
N GLY A 66 0.55 21.05 -5.77
CA GLY A 66 0.39 21.87 -6.96
C GLY A 66 -0.83 22.80 -6.90
N MET A 67 -1.97 22.32 -6.39
CA MET A 67 -3.18 23.14 -6.27
C MET A 67 -3.10 24.19 -5.16
N ALA A 68 -2.38 23.92 -4.06
CA ALA A 68 -2.20 24.87 -2.97
C ALA A 68 -1.47 26.16 -3.39
N LYS A 69 -0.58 26.09 -4.40
CA LYS A 69 0.12 27.27 -4.94
C LYS A 69 -0.75 28.14 -5.85
N GLY A 70 -1.82 27.60 -6.44
CA GLY A 70 -2.67 28.32 -7.38
C GLY A 70 -3.66 29.31 -6.74
N HIS A 71 -3.97 29.15 -5.44
CA HIS A 71 -4.96 29.99 -4.76
C HIS A 71 -4.35 31.25 -4.10
N SER A 72 -3.04 31.23 -3.76
CA SER A 72 -2.40 32.36 -3.06
C SER A 72 -2.04 33.54 -3.99
N SER A 73 -1.98 33.33 -5.31
CA SER A 73 -1.58 34.40 -6.24
C SER A 73 -2.71 35.34 -6.65
N LYS A 74 -3.98 35.01 -6.36
CA LYS A 74 -5.13 35.83 -6.79
C LYS A 74 -5.45 37.00 -5.86
N HIS A 75 -4.96 36.99 -4.61
CA HIS A 75 -5.25 38.05 -3.64
C HIS A 75 -4.23 39.20 -3.62
N THR A 76 -3.07 39.04 -4.28
CA THR A 76 -2.02 40.07 -4.36
C THR A 76 -2.04 40.85 -5.68
N ALA A 77 -2.68 40.34 -6.72
CA ALA A 77 -2.80 41.04 -8.01
C ALA A 77 -3.98 42.04 -8.08
N ALA A 78 -4.71 42.23 -6.98
CA ALA A 78 -5.87 43.12 -6.87
C ALA A 78 -5.71 44.22 -5.81
N GLN A 79 -4.48 44.44 -5.30
CA GLN A 79 -4.13 45.58 -4.44
C GLN A 79 -3.16 46.51 -5.14
#